data_AF-A0A2V5SMI6-F1
#
_entry.id   AF-A0A2V5SMI6-F1
#
_cell.length_a   1.000
_cell.length_b   1.000
_cell.length_c   1.000
_cell.angle_alpha   90.00
_cell.angle_beta   90.00
_cell.angle_gamma   90.00
#
_symmetry.space_group_name_H-M   'P 1'
#
loop_
_entity.id
_entity.type
_entity.pdbx_description
1 polymer ?
#
loop_
_entity_poly.entity_id
_entity_poly.type
_entity_poly.pdbx_seq_one_letter_code
_entity_poly.pdbx_strand_id
1 'polypeptide(L)'
;MNLLTQFKQIRILPLLIAPALVALVALTAAPALATPNCGVTTSNLLYPGQPVDTAHAAHFPDGLLDLMCNELDFYGWNLKTKVKGDSDVYVIQNTFPPGAHSGWHTHPGPSLITVTSGALTVYEASDPTCTPRIYTAGQSFTTRVASTQ
;
A
#
# COMPACT_ATOMS: atom_id res chain seq x y z
N MET A 1 -44.25 -45.97 27.66
CA MET A 1 -42.77 -45.77 27.72
C MET A 1 -42.41 -44.82 26.59
N ASN A 2 -42.03 -43.58 26.93
CA ASN A 2 -41.96 -42.48 25.97
C ASN A 2 -40.50 -42.25 25.52
N LEU A 3 -40.28 -42.15 24.21
CA LEU A 3 -38.99 -42.14 23.52
C LEU A 3 -38.20 -40.81 23.67
N LEU A 4 -38.57 -39.98 24.65
CA LEU A 4 -38.11 -38.58 24.77
C LEU A 4 -37.11 -38.34 25.91
N THR A 5 -36.67 -39.38 26.63
CA THR A 5 -35.76 -39.22 27.79
C THR A 5 -34.28 -39.51 27.52
N GLN A 6 -33.86 -39.80 26.28
CA GLN A 6 -32.47 -40.24 26.02
C GLN A 6 -31.47 -39.14 25.58
N PHE A 7 -31.91 -37.92 25.29
CA PHE A 7 -31.02 -36.86 24.79
C PHE A 7 -30.38 -35.97 25.90
N LYS A 8 -30.21 -36.50 27.12
CA LYS A 8 -29.68 -35.73 28.28
C LYS A 8 -28.24 -36.09 28.70
N GLN A 9 -27.40 -36.71 27.86
CA GLN A 9 -26.07 -37.15 28.34
C GLN A 9 -24.87 -37.05 27.37
N ILE A 10 -24.84 -36.13 26.39
CA ILE A 10 -23.59 -35.87 25.65
C ILE A 10 -23.29 -34.37 25.61
N ARG A 11 -22.78 -33.83 26.73
CA ARG A 11 -22.32 -32.44 26.85
C ARG A 11 -20.94 -32.16 26.22
N ILE A 12 -20.33 -33.14 25.54
CA ILE A 12 -18.94 -33.05 25.06
C ILE A 12 -18.89 -32.66 23.57
N LEU A 13 -19.98 -32.84 22.80
CA LEU A 13 -19.98 -32.59 21.36
C LEU A 13 -19.87 -31.11 20.93
N PRO A 14 -20.39 -30.09 21.66
CA PRO A 14 -20.21 -28.70 21.23
C PRO A 14 -18.81 -28.15 21.57
N LEU A 15 -18.02 -28.87 22.38
CA LEU A 15 -16.70 -28.40 22.83
C LEU A 15 -15.59 -28.62 21.77
N LEU A 16 -15.82 -29.48 20.77
CA LEU A 16 -14.84 -29.78 19.72
C LEU A 16 -15.09 -29.02 18.40
N ILE A 17 -16.30 -28.46 18.21
CA ILE A 17 -16.66 -27.71 16.99
C ILE A 17 -16.20 -26.24 17.10
N ALA A 18 -16.27 -25.64 18.29
CA ALA A 18 -15.85 -24.26 18.53
C ALA A 18 -14.34 -24.00 18.27
N PRO A 19 -13.38 -24.82 18.76
CA PRO A 19 -11.97 -24.59 18.48
C PRO A 19 -11.59 -24.88 17.02
N ALA A 20 -12.31 -25.77 16.33
CA ALA A 20 -12.07 -26.06 14.92
C ALA A 20 -12.44 -24.89 13.99
N LEU A 21 -13.49 -24.12 14.32
CA LEU A 21 -13.84 -22.90 13.57
C LEU A 21 -12.88 -21.73 13.85
N VAL A 22 -12.41 -21.59 15.09
CA VAL A 22 -11.45 -20.53 15.45
C VAL A 22 -10.06 -20.78 14.83
N ALA A 23 -9.65 -22.05 14.70
CA ALA A 23 -8.42 -22.41 13.99
C ALA A 23 -8.49 -22.17 12.48
N LEU A 24 -9.69 -22.23 11.86
CA LEU A 24 -9.87 -22.05 10.42
C LEU A 24 -9.82 -20.57 9.99
N VAL A 25 -10.20 -19.64 10.87
CA VAL A 25 -10.15 -18.18 10.58
C VAL A 25 -8.73 -17.61 10.70
N ALA A 26 -7.84 -18.27 11.47
CA ALA A 26 -6.46 -17.83 11.64
C ALA A 26 -5.53 -18.14 10.45
N LEU A 27 -6.03 -18.80 9.38
CA LEU A 27 -5.20 -19.34 8.30
C LEU A 27 -5.22 -18.57 6.98
N THR A 28 -5.88 -17.41 6.87
CA THR A 28 -6.07 -16.73 5.57
C THR A 28 -5.28 -15.45 5.37
N ALA A 29 -4.50 -14.97 6.34
CA ALA A 29 -3.59 -13.85 6.12
C ALA A 29 -2.30 -14.33 5.44
N ALA A 30 -2.40 -14.73 4.17
CA ALA A 30 -1.21 -14.94 3.34
C ALA A 30 -0.51 -13.58 3.16
N PRO A 31 0.81 -13.47 3.39
CA PRO A 31 1.53 -12.25 3.08
C PRO A 31 1.37 -11.93 1.60
N ALA A 32 1.02 -10.68 1.26
CA ALA A 32 1.00 -10.22 -0.11
C ALA A 32 2.45 -10.24 -0.64
N LEU A 33 2.82 -11.31 -1.34
CA LEU A 33 4.08 -11.38 -2.06
C LEU A 33 4.09 -10.34 -3.17
N ALA A 34 5.26 -9.80 -3.49
CA ALA A 34 5.38 -8.89 -4.61
C ALA A 34 4.93 -9.60 -5.90
N THR A 35 4.07 -8.95 -6.69
CA THR A 35 3.62 -9.47 -7.98
C THR A 35 4.06 -8.54 -9.12
N PRO A 36 4.29 -9.08 -10.33
CA PRO A 36 4.65 -8.24 -11.47
C PRO A 36 3.57 -7.20 -11.81
N ASN A 37 4.01 -6.07 -12.36
CA ASN A 37 3.10 -5.15 -13.03
C ASN A 37 2.59 -5.74 -14.36
N CYS A 38 1.51 -5.17 -14.89
CA CYS A 38 0.96 -5.51 -16.19
C CYS A 38 0.36 -4.28 -16.85
N GLY A 39 0.75 -4.01 -18.11
CA GLY A 39 0.16 -2.95 -18.94
C GLY A 39 0.44 -1.51 -18.51
N VAL A 40 1.19 -1.28 -17.43
CA VAL A 40 1.57 0.05 -16.96
C VAL A 40 2.75 0.55 -17.77
N THR A 41 2.66 1.77 -18.28
CA THR A 41 3.81 2.47 -18.87
C THR A 41 4.28 3.57 -17.95
N THR A 42 5.59 3.66 -17.76
CA THR A 42 6.24 4.55 -16.81
C THR A 42 7.25 5.41 -17.54
N SER A 43 7.19 6.74 -17.35
CA SER A 43 8.16 7.69 -17.88
C SER A 43 8.82 8.49 -16.76
N ASN A 44 10.15 8.55 -16.78
CA ASN A 44 10.93 9.43 -15.92
C ASN A 44 10.84 10.87 -16.44
N LEU A 45 10.29 11.78 -15.64
CA LEU A 45 10.14 13.18 -16.02
C LEU A 45 11.38 14.02 -15.71
N LEU A 46 12.26 13.56 -14.81
CA LEU A 46 13.55 14.20 -14.55
C LEU A 46 14.57 13.86 -15.65
N TYR A 47 14.51 12.64 -16.18
CA TYR A 47 15.39 12.14 -17.24
C TYR A 47 14.55 11.55 -18.40
N PRO A 48 13.97 12.40 -19.27
CA PRO A 48 13.13 11.93 -20.36
C PRO A 48 13.83 10.93 -21.28
N GLY A 49 13.15 9.82 -21.58
CA GLY A 49 13.66 8.76 -22.46
C GLY A 49 14.64 7.78 -21.80
N GLN A 50 15.01 8.00 -20.54
CA GLN A 50 15.84 7.06 -19.77
C GLN A 50 14.99 6.08 -18.95
N PRO A 51 15.53 4.90 -18.62
CA PRO A 51 14.90 3.99 -17.67
C PRO A 51 14.68 4.65 -16.31
N VAL A 52 13.74 4.12 -15.53
CA VAL A 52 13.61 4.47 -14.10
C VAL A 52 14.56 3.57 -13.33
N ASP A 53 15.75 4.09 -13.02
CA ASP A 53 16.79 3.43 -12.24
C ASP A 53 17.53 4.44 -11.36
N THR A 54 18.42 3.96 -10.50
CA THR A 54 19.21 4.80 -9.58
C THR A 54 20.25 5.67 -10.29
N ALA A 55 20.57 5.40 -11.57
CA ALA A 55 21.47 6.26 -12.33
C ALA A 55 20.74 7.52 -12.86
N HIS A 56 19.40 7.46 -12.97
CA HIS A 56 18.55 8.51 -13.51
C HIS A 56 17.56 9.03 -12.45
N ALA A 57 18.09 9.38 -11.28
CA ALA A 57 17.34 10.01 -10.20
C ALA A 57 17.98 11.34 -9.80
N ALA A 58 17.20 12.24 -9.20
CA ALA A 58 17.77 13.40 -8.53
C ALA A 58 18.38 12.94 -7.21
N HIS A 59 19.69 12.76 -7.21
CA HIS A 59 20.45 12.30 -6.06
C HIS A 59 20.81 13.46 -5.11
N PHE A 60 20.56 13.26 -3.82
CA PHE A 60 20.86 14.19 -2.74
C PHE A 60 21.73 13.48 -1.70
N PRO A 61 23.02 13.81 -1.60
CA PRO A 61 23.90 13.16 -0.63
C PRO A 61 23.62 13.66 0.80
N ASP A 62 23.93 12.82 1.78
CA ASP A 62 24.03 13.20 3.20
C ASP A 62 22.85 14.02 3.77
N GLY A 63 21.61 13.67 3.41
CA GLY A 63 20.40 14.31 3.93
C GLY A 63 20.13 15.71 3.36
N LEU A 64 20.78 16.08 2.25
CA LEU A 64 20.52 17.36 1.56
C LEU A 64 19.13 17.46 0.92
N LEU A 65 18.36 16.37 0.86
CA LEU A 65 16.95 16.41 0.50
C LEU A 65 16.14 17.05 1.63
N ASP A 66 16.04 18.37 1.58
CA ASP A 66 15.29 19.19 2.54
C ASP A 66 14.00 19.72 1.90
N LEU A 67 12.89 19.02 2.13
CA LEU A 67 11.54 19.49 1.80
C LEU A 67 10.84 20.04 3.05
N MET A 68 11.59 20.76 3.91
CA MET A 68 10.98 21.54 4.98
C MET A 68 10.37 22.81 4.39
N CYS A 69 9.06 22.77 4.17
CA CYS A 69 8.28 24.00 4.04
C CYS A 69 8.14 24.60 5.44
N ASN A 70 9.13 25.36 5.88
CA ASN A 70 8.99 26.30 7.00
C ASN A 70 8.23 27.53 6.52
N GLU A 71 7.05 27.33 5.92
CA GLU A 71 6.11 28.44 5.81
C GLU A 71 5.67 28.75 7.24
N LEU A 72 6.05 29.95 7.68
CA LEU A 72 5.55 30.66 8.85
C LEU A 72 4.06 30.31 9.04
N ASP A 73 3.62 30.16 10.30
CA ASP A 73 2.29 29.66 10.75
C ASP A 73 1.03 30.30 10.08
N PHE A 74 1.18 31.19 9.11
CA PHE A 74 0.14 31.90 8.35
C PHE A 74 -0.89 30.99 7.66
N TYR A 75 -0.52 29.80 7.19
CA TYR A 75 -1.45 28.93 6.43
C TYR A 75 -1.85 27.65 7.18
N GLY A 76 -1.36 27.44 8.41
CA GLY A 76 -1.78 26.34 9.28
C GLY A 76 -1.43 24.92 8.81
N TRP A 77 -0.61 24.76 7.75
CA TRP A 77 -0.15 23.46 7.27
C TRP A 77 1.35 23.26 7.59
N ASN A 78 1.74 22.04 7.96
CA ASN A 78 3.13 21.68 8.23
C ASN A 78 3.49 20.38 7.52
N LEU A 79 4.32 20.47 6.48
CA LEU A 79 4.94 19.31 5.84
C LEU A 79 6.42 19.27 6.22
N LYS A 80 6.84 18.18 6.85
CA LYS A 80 8.25 17.93 7.20
C LYS A 80 8.67 16.58 6.65
N THR A 81 9.48 16.61 5.60
CA THR A 81 10.20 15.43 5.12
C THR A 81 11.65 15.56 5.57
N LYS A 82 12.07 14.71 6.50
CA LYS A 82 13.46 14.63 6.95
C LYS A 82 14.08 13.35 6.43
N VAL A 83 15.12 13.49 5.63
CA VAL A 83 15.86 12.35 5.09
C VAL A 83 17.24 12.32 5.73
N LYS A 84 17.75 11.12 6.01
CA LYS A 84 19.06 10.92 6.61
C LYS A 84 19.91 10.10 5.63
N GLY A 85 21.11 10.59 5.36
CA GLY A 85 22.01 9.98 4.38
C GLY A 85 21.56 10.23 2.95
N ASP A 86 22.16 9.49 2.03
CA ASP A 86 21.90 9.61 0.61
C ASP A 86 20.45 9.28 0.27
N SER A 87 19.89 10.04 -0.68
CA SER A 87 18.51 9.89 -1.10
C SER A 87 18.31 10.25 -2.55
N ASP A 88 17.34 9.59 -3.17
CA ASP A 88 16.99 9.80 -4.57
C ASP A 88 15.54 10.28 -4.67
N VAL A 89 15.31 11.33 -5.44
CA VAL A 89 13.97 11.78 -5.83
C VAL A 89 13.70 11.39 -7.26
N TYR A 90 12.53 10.81 -7.47
CA TYR A 90 12.01 10.48 -8.78
C TYR A 90 10.74 11.28 -9.04
N VAL A 91 10.62 11.85 -10.24
CA VAL A 91 9.35 12.40 -10.73
C VAL A 91 8.91 11.53 -11.89
N ILE A 92 7.83 10.79 -11.67
CA ILE A 92 7.40 9.72 -12.57
C ILE A 92 5.98 10.00 -13.03
N GLN A 93 5.73 9.83 -14.32
CA GLN A 93 4.37 9.70 -14.85
C GLN A 93 4.10 8.23 -15.18
N ASN A 94 3.07 7.68 -14.54
CA ASN A 94 2.56 6.35 -14.82
C ASN A 94 1.23 6.46 -15.57
N THR A 95 1.08 5.68 -16.65
CA THR A 95 -0.16 5.57 -17.41
C THR A 95 -0.69 4.15 -17.28
N PHE A 96 -1.95 4.04 -16.87
CA PHE A 96 -2.66 2.78 -16.68
C PHE A 96 -3.83 2.73 -17.66
N PRO A 97 -3.71 2.01 -18.78
CA PRO A 97 -4.88 1.62 -19.58
C PRO A 97 -5.88 0.84 -18.72
N PRO A 98 -7.18 0.81 -19.09
CA PRO A 98 -8.15 -0.04 -18.39
C PRO A 98 -7.67 -1.49 -18.27
N GLY A 99 -7.65 -2.01 -17.04
CA GLY A 99 -7.16 -3.36 -16.72
C GLY A 99 -5.67 -3.47 -16.38
N ALA A 100 -4.88 -2.42 -16.57
CA ALA A 100 -3.48 -2.39 -16.15
C ALA A 100 -3.35 -2.30 -14.61
N HIS A 101 -2.25 -2.84 -14.07
CA HIS A 101 -1.97 -2.80 -12.64
C HIS A 101 -0.47 -2.77 -12.35
N SER A 102 -0.08 -2.14 -11.24
CA SER A 102 1.31 -2.13 -10.78
C SER A 102 1.76 -3.47 -10.19
N GLY A 103 0.82 -4.37 -9.87
CA GLY A 103 1.09 -5.50 -9.00
C GLY A 103 1.30 -5.06 -7.54
N TRP A 104 1.39 -6.04 -6.65
CA TRP A 104 1.75 -5.82 -5.25
C TRP A 104 3.24 -5.55 -5.16
N HIS A 105 3.62 -4.48 -4.48
CA HIS A 105 5.02 -4.12 -4.28
C HIS A 105 5.15 -3.18 -3.09
N THR A 106 6.38 -2.86 -2.73
CA THR A 106 6.70 -1.85 -1.73
C THR A 106 7.74 -0.89 -2.26
N HIS A 107 7.84 0.28 -1.63
CA HIS A 107 8.81 1.30 -1.97
C HIS A 107 9.81 1.49 -0.82
N PRO A 108 11.07 1.84 -1.11
CA PRO A 108 12.06 2.19 -0.09
C PRO A 108 11.79 3.55 0.56
N GLY A 109 10.92 4.38 -0.02
CA GLY A 109 10.53 5.70 0.49
C GLY A 109 9.05 6.01 0.21
N PRO A 110 8.51 7.09 0.79
CA PRO A 110 7.15 7.52 0.53
C PRO A 110 6.98 8.02 -0.91
N SER A 111 5.79 7.85 -1.48
CA SER A 111 5.40 8.50 -2.74
C SER A 111 4.23 9.44 -2.50
N LEU A 112 4.24 10.61 -3.16
CA LEU A 112 3.11 11.51 -3.27
C LEU A 112 2.55 11.39 -4.68
N ILE A 113 1.33 10.88 -4.80
CA ILE A 113 0.68 10.58 -6.08
C ILE A 113 -0.49 11.52 -6.28
N THR A 114 -0.64 12.04 -7.50
CA THR A 114 -1.84 12.76 -7.92
C THR A 114 -2.39 12.12 -9.18
N VAL A 115 -3.70 11.85 -9.19
CA VAL A 115 -4.38 11.36 -10.39
C VAL A 115 -4.63 12.55 -11.31
N THR A 116 -3.97 12.58 -12.47
CA THR A 116 -4.09 13.69 -13.43
C THR A 116 -5.25 13.50 -14.41
N SER A 117 -5.65 12.26 -14.67
CA SER A 117 -6.79 11.92 -15.53
C SER A 117 -7.34 10.53 -15.17
N GLY A 118 -8.63 10.31 -15.44
CA GLY A 118 -9.31 9.03 -15.19
C GLY A 118 -9.50 8.74 -13.70
N ALA A 119 -9.38 7.46 -13.34
CA ALA A 119 -9.50 6.97 -11.98
C ALA A 119 -8.55 5.78 -11.72
N LEU A 120 -8.03 5.68 -10.50
CA LEU A 120 -7.26 4.56 -10.00
C LEU A 120 -7.96 3.91 -8.81
N THR A 121 -7.98 2.59 -8.79
CA THR A 121 -8.32 1.82 -7.60
C THR A 121 -7.03 1.42 -6.90
N VAL A 122 -6.88 1.83 -5.65
CA VAL A 122 -5.70 1.61 -4.83
C VAL A 122 -6.04 0.69 -3.68
N TYR A 123 -5.16 -0.26 -3.43
CA TYR A 123 -5.23 -1.19 -2.31
C TYR A 123 -3.97 -1.02 -1.45
N GLU A 124 -4.12 -1.11 -0.13
CA GLU A 124 -3.01 -1.04 0.80
C GLU A 124 -2.85 -2.37 1.53
N ALA A 125 -1.64 -2.93 1.56
CA ALA A 125 -1.38 -4.21 2.21
C ALA A 125 -1.64 -4.20 3.72
N SER A 126 -1.60 -3.01 4.36
CA SER A 126 -1.92 -2.83 5.77
C SER A 126 -3.43 -2.83 6.06
N ASP A 127 -4.28 -2.77 5.04
CA ASP A 127 -5.72 -2.95 5.21
C ASP A 127 -6.04 -4.45 5.18
N PRO A 128 -6.40 -5.07 6.32
CA PRO A 128 -6.66 -6.51 6.40
C PRO A 128 -7.89 -6.93 5.59
N THR A 129 -8.74 -5.98 5.20
CA THR A 129 -9.92 -6.23 4.37
C THR A 129 -9.67 -6.02 2.88
N CYS A 130 -8.49 -5.54 2.51
CA CYS A 130 -8.15 -5.14 1.14
C CYS A 130 -9.24 -4.23 0.52
N THR A 131 -9.75 -3.26 1.29
CA THR A 131 -10.82 -2.39 0.82
C THR A 131 -10.26 -1.46 -0.27
N PRO A 132 -10.92 -1.41 -1.46
CA PRO A 132 -10.48 -0.52 -2.52
C PRO A 132 -10.71 0.95 -2.15
N ARG A 133 -9.71 1.80 -2.38
CA ARG A 133 -9.88 3.26 -2.43
C ARG A 133 -9.82 3.73 -3.87
N ILE A 134 -10.85 4.44 -4.32
CA ILE A 134 -10.89 5.01 -5.66
C ILE A 134 -10.43 6.46 -5.59
N TYR A 135 -9.41 6.80 -6.37
CA TYR A 135 -8.95 8.17 -6.58
C TYR A 135 -9.22 8.57 -8.03
N THR A 136 -9.85 9.72 -8.19
CA THR A 136 -10.24 10.32 -9.48
C THR A 136 -9.38 11.55 -9.78
N ALA A 137 -9.43 12.04 -11.01
CA ALA A 137 -8.68 13.21 -11.44
C ALA A 137 -8.77 14.38 -10.45
N GLY A 138 -7.61 14.95 -10.09
CA GLY A 138 -7.47 16.04 -9.11
C GLY A 138 -7.31 15.57 -7.66
N GLN A 139 -7.51 14.28 -7.36
CA GLN A 139 -7.25 13.74 -6.02
C GLN A 139 -5.81 13.26 -5.88
N SER A 140 -5.29 13.39 -4.67
CA SER A 140 -3.93 12.99 -4.31
C SER A 140 -3.92 12.06 -3.09
N PHE A 141 -2.90 11.22 -3.00
CA PHE A 141 -2.68 10.32 -1.88
C PHE A 141 -1.20 10.02 -1.69
N THR A 142 -0.86 9.53 -0.51
CA THR A 142 0.49 9.06 -0.20
C THR A 142 0.48 7.54 -0.03
N THR A 143 1.42 6.83 -0.64
CA THR A 143 1.69 5.44 -0.29
C THR A 143 2.69 5.38 0.86
N ARG A 144 2.48 4.45 1.79
CA ARG A 144 3.36 4.27 2.94
C ARG A 144 4.59 3.42 2.55
N VAL A 145 5.67 3.65 3.29
CA VAL A 145 6.90 2.86 3.23
C VAL A 145 6.68 1.49 3.88
N ALA A 146 7.41 0.45 3.44
CA ALA A 146 7.49 -0.79 4.20
C ALA A 146 8.06 -0.46 5.60
N SER A 147 7.29 -0.68 6.66
CA SER A 147 7.88 -0.76 7.99
C SER A 147 8.57 -2.11 8.09
N THR A 148 9.90 -2.13 8.02
CA THR A 148 10.65 -3.23 8.62
C THR A 148 10.35 -3.20 10.11
N GLN A 149 9.55 -4.13 10.61
CA GLN A 149 9.61 -4.50 12.02
C GLN A 149 10.94 -5.17 12.29
#